data_AF-A0A3M0ZN74-F1
#
_entry.id   AF-A0A3M0ZN74-F1
#
_cell.length_a   1.000
_cell.length_b   1.000
_cell.length_c   1.000
_cell.angle_alpha   90.00
_cell.angle_beta   90.00
_cell.angle_gamma   90.00
#
_symmetry.space_group_name_H-M   'P 1'
#
loop_
_entity.id
_entity.type
_entity.pdbx_description
1 polymer ?
#
loop_
_entity_poly.entity_id
_entity_poly.type
_entity_poly.pdbx_seq_one_letter_code
_entity_poly.pdbx_strand_id
1 'polypeptide(L)'
;CGALAGFPQISNYGGAQYLLASPWVDFFQSPYHYYNRSFPGVHYSQHAPDSILLHGKLFIDQLDTKTHLKRDDQDNTNARTPWETEQVLKRDVAHSIMKNTYCYWMEIYHGVFGGFGAPHNWQPMDFDDPAIRQQIAQLSKLCDEFASLNTEPVTEVAWFASKESCYHMRPDYLFERFFVDAQRQWMLCDAGAPFDDFVFEDIEAVERDYKVMIIPNANYMTTRQRRAIRRRIEEGATAIFFYAPGYVDEHGASLANIRELTELNLRYEERRDWLHVQLTAADHALLNGVKETDFGTNIRPEVLNRTQEWLKFPGNPVDDYRFNPVFFVDDDDCEVLGELTDFHLTHPAKGNA
;
A
#
# COMPACT_ATOMS: atom_id res chain seq x y z
N CYS A 1 -10.73 18.63 9.36
CA CYS A 1 -10.63 17.20 9.06
C CYS A 1 -11.58 16.84 7.94
N GLY A 2 -11.13 16.88 6.68
CA GLY A 2 -11.86 16.34 5.55
C GLY A 2 -11.18 15.03 5.15
N ALA A 3 -11.82 13.91 5.44
CA ALA A 3 -11.34 12.58 5.10
C ALA A 3 -11.71 12.27 3.63
N LEU A 4 -10.77 12.54 2.72
CA LEU A 4 -10.66 11.75 1.50
C LEU A 4 -9.59 10.71 1.81
N ALA A 5 -9.99 9.46 2.01
CA ALA A 5 -9.04 8.38 2.20
C ALA A 5 -8.36 8.06 0.86
N GLY A 6 -7.05 7.81 0.92
CA GLY A 6 -6.18 7.52 -0.23
C GLY A 6 -4.81 8.13 0.00
N PHE A 7 -3.92 7.40 0.68
CA PHE A 7 -2.51 7.74 0.96
C PHE A 7 -2.17 9.17 1.47
N PRO A 8 -0.99 9.39 2.05
CA PRO A 8 -0.41 10.71 2.32
C PRO A 8 -0.46 11.70 1.14
N GLN A 9 -0.59 11.18 -0.07
CA GLN A 9 -0.50 11.88 -1.36
C GLN A 9 -1.78 12.61 -1.78
N ILE A 10 -2.95 12.01 -1.54
CA ILE A 10 -4.25 12.61 -1.92
C ILE A 10 -4.91 13.24 -0.68
N SER A 11 -4.57 12.77 0.53
CA SER A 11 -5.18 13.16 1.81
C SER A 11 -4.42 14.26 2.58
N ASN A 12 -3.88 15.30 1.94
CA ASN A 12 -3.28 16.48 2.61
C ASN A 12 -2.03 16.24 3.50
N TYR A 13 -1.29 15.13 3.37
CA TYR A 13 0.00 14.95 4.08
C TYR A 13 1.20 15.52 3.28
N GLY A 14 0.91 16.39 2.31
CA GLY A 14 1.82 17.38 1.71
C GLY A 14 2.88 17.90 2.67
N GLY A 15 2.43 18.35 3.84
CA GLY A 15 3.27 18.94 4.87
C GLY A 15 4.00 17.95 5.79
N ALA A 16 3.64 16.67 5.80
CA ALA A 16 4.14 15.72 6.79
C ALA A 16 5.67 15.55 6.73
N GLN A 17 6.28 15.62 5.54
CA GLN A 17 7.75 15.58 5.39
C GLN A 17 8.46 16.76 6.08
N TYR A 18 7.89 17.97 6.02
CA TYR A 18 8.44 19.10 6.76
C TYR A 18 8.34 18.89 8.28
N LEU A 19 7.30 18.16 8.73
CA LEU A 19 7.12 17.84 10.14
C LEU A 19 8.02 16.68 10.60
N LEU A 20 8.34 15.72 9.72
CA LEU A 20 9.27 14.62 10.03
C LEU A 20 10.64 15.16 10.45
N ALA A 21 11.16 16.14 9.72
CA ALA A 21 12.42 16.80 10.03
C ALA A 21 12.33 17.87 11.15
N SER A 22 11.13 18.18 11.65
CA SER A 22 10.93 19.24 12.63
C SER A 22 11.41 18.82 14.02
N PRO A 23 12.24 19.62 14.72
CA PRO A 23 12.61 19.33 16.10
C PRO A 23 11.47 19.62 17.10
N TRP A 24 10.35 20.19 16.65
CA TRP A 24 9.21 20.59 17.48
C TRP A 24 8.03 19.60 17.44
N VAL A 25 8.18 18.52 16.67
CA VAL A 25 7.18 17.47 16.55
C VAL A 25 7.79 16.18 17.07
N ASP A 26 7.19 15.58 18.09
CA ASP A 26 7.73 14.38 18.74
C ASP A 26 7.05 13.09 18.26
N PHE A 27 5.80 13.20 17.79
CA PHE A 27 5.04 12.03 17.37
C PHE A 27 4.07 12.33 16.23
N PHE A 28 3.71 11.26 15.53
CA PHE A 28 2.69 11.22 14.50
C PHE A 28 1.62 10.20 14.86
N GLN A 29 0.42 10.42 14.34
CA GLN A 29 -0.70 9.51 14.51
C GLN A 29 -1.42 9.37 13.17
N SER A 30 -1.88 8.16 12.86
CA SER A 30 -2.71 7.91 11.69
C SER A 30 -3.72 6.81 11.98
N PRO A 31 -4.95 6.86 11.42
CA PRO A 31 -5.76 5.65 11.28
C PRO A 31 -4.99 4.57 10.52
N TYR A 32 -5.28 3.31 10.81
CA TYR A 32 -4.94 2.26 9.87
C TYR A 32 -5.62 2.51 8.51
N HIS A 33 -5.18 1.80 7.47
CA HIS A 33 -5.68 1.92 6.12
C HIS A 33 -7.10 1.39 5.96
N TYR A 34 -7.96 2.13 5.25
CA TYR A 34 -9.38 1.74 5.10
C TYR A 34 -9.64 0.69 4.03
N TYR A 35 -8.63 0.38 3.22
CA TYR A 35 -8.72 -0.69 2.23
C TYR A 35 -8.27 -2.01 2.84
N ASN A 36 -9.01 -3.07 2.52
CA ASN A 36 -8.76 -4.43 2.98
C ASN A 36 -8.66 -4.60 4.51
N ARG A 37 -9.20 -3.68 5.32
CA ARG A 37 -9.15 -3.76 6.80
C ARG A 37 -10.15 -4.71 7.43
N SER A 38 -11.24 -4.97 6.72
CA SER A 38 -12.34 -5.84 7.11
C SER A 38 -11.87 -7.29 7.25
N PHE A 39 -12.58 -8.15 7.99
CA PHE A 39 -12.24 -9.58 8.05
C PHE A 39 -12.50 -10.23 6.67
N PRO A 40 -11.58 -11.05 6.10
CA PRO A 40 -10.31 -11.57 6.65
C PRO A 40 -9.04 -10.84 6.16
N GLY A 41 -9.14 -9.56 5.81
CA GLY A 41 -8.04 -8.77 5.23
C GLY A 41 -6.92 -8.42 6.22
N VAL A 42 -6.22 -7.32 5.94
CA VAL A 42 -4.91 -6.98 6.50
C VAL A 42 -4.95 -5.75 7.40
N HIS A 43 -3.85 -5.52 8.11
CA HIS A 43 -3.62 -4.28 8.82
C HIS A 43 -2.37 -3.60 8.25
N TYR A 44 -2.51 -2.36 7.83
CA TYR A 44 -1.39 -1.46 7.58
C TYR A 44 -1.80 -0.03 7.93
N SER A 45 -0.85 0.84 8.28
CA SER A 45 -1.13 2.26 8.53
C SER A 45 -1.52 3.03 7.25
N GLN A 46 -2.26 4.13 7.37
CA GLN A 46 -2.38 5.11 6.28
C GLN A 46 -1.11 5.93 6.08
N HIS A 47 -0.24 5.99 7.08
CA HIS A 47 1.08 6.57 6.96
C HIS A 47 2.12 5.50 6.62
N ALA A 48 3.32 5.94 6.22
CA ALA A 48 4.53 5.14 6.21
C ALA A 48 5.17 5.18 7.61
N PRO A 49 5.01 4.15 8.47
CA PRO A 49 5.47 4.19 9.86
C PRO A 49 6.99 4.16 9.96
N ASP A 50 7.65 3.42 9.06
CA ASP A 50 9.10 3.24 9.12
C ASP A 50 9.84 4.54 8.75
N SER A 51 9.26 5.38 7.88
CA SER A 51 9.72 6.77 7.71
C SER A 51 9.59 7.61 8.99
N ILE A 52 8.50 7.46 9.75
CA ILE A 52 8.36 8.22 11.01
C ILE A 52 9.43 7.81 12.02
N LEU A 53 9.66 6.50 12.16
CA LEU A 53 10.67 5.94 13.05
C LEU A 53 12.09 6.32 12.61
N LEU A 54 12.36 6.33 11.31
CA LEU A 54 13.65 6.76 10.74
C LEU A 54 14.04 8.18 11.17
N HIS A 55 13.06 9.08 11.29
CA HIS A 55 13.26 10.46 11.76
C HIS A 55 13.27 10.59 13.29
N GLY A 56 13.35 9.47 14.02
CA GLY A 56 13.40 9.44 15.49
C GLY A 56 12.10 9.89 16.16
N LYS A 57 10.97 9.77 15.46
CA LYS A 57 9.65 10.19 15.95
C LYS A 57 8.85 8.98 16.42
N LEU A 58 7.95 9.19 17.38
CA LEU A 58 7.01 8.14 17.78
C LEU A 58 5.86 8.04 16.77
N PHE A 59 5.43 6.82 16.46
CA PHE A 59 4.20 6.59 15.71
C PHE A 59 3.13 5.96 16.60
N ILE A 60 1.91 6.49 16.54
CA ILE A 60 0.74 5.98 17.23
C ILE A 60 -0.31 5.57 16.19
N ASP A 61 -0.55 4.28 16.06
CA ASP A 61 -1.53 3.69 15.14
C ASP A 61 -2.93 3.73 15.75
N GLN A 62 -3.91 4.24 15.01
CA GLN A 62 -5.30 4.25 15.45
C GLN A 62 -6.02 3.01 14.91
N LEU A 63 -6.42 2.15 15.84
CA LEU A 63 -7.16 0.93 15.58
C LEU A 63 -8.66 1.24 15.52
N ASP A 64 -9.14 1.58 14.32
CA ASP A 64 -10.56 1.82 14.00
C ASP A 64 -11.34 0.49 13.76
N THR A 65 -11.01 -0.57 14.49
CA THR A 65 -11.40 -1.96 14.21
C THR A 65 -12.92 -2.13 14.14
N LYS A 66 -13.43 -2.65 13.03
CA LYS A 66 -14.87 -2.91 12.86
C LYS A 66 -15.27 -4.25 13.49
N THR A 67 -15.95 -4.19 14.62
CA THR A 67 -16.36 -5.38 15.37
C THR A 67 -17.68 -5.97 14.88
N HIS A 68 -18.05 -7.11 15.42
CA HIS A 68 -19.35 -7.75 15.20
C HIS A 68 -20.55 -6.99 15.79
N LEU A 69 -20.32 -5.97 16.61
CA LEU A 69 -21.37 -5.08 17.10
C LEU A 69 -21.76 -4.03 16.06
N LYS A 70 -20.86 -3.72 15.11
CA LYS A 70 -21.13 -2.84 13.97
C LYS A 70 -22.06 -3.51 12.95
N ARG A 71 -23.36 -3.39 13.19
CA ARG A 71 -24.43 -3.82 12.29
C ARG A 71 -24.90 -2.67 11.41
N ASP A 72 -24.09 -2.31 10.41
CA ASP A 72 -24.64 -1.59 9.26
C ASP A 72 -25.30 -2.61 8.32
N ASP A 73 -26.53 -2.29 7.91
CA ASP A 73 -27.47 -3.15 7.20
C ASP A 73 -27.18 -3.27 5.70
N GLN A 74 -26.16 -2.57 5.16
CA GLN A 74 -26.02 -2.40 3.71
C GLN A 74 -24.70 -2.84 3.06
N ASP A 75 -23.59 -3.09 3.78
CA ASP A 75 -22.36 -3.62 3.13
C ASP A 75 -21.51 -4.48 4.11
N ASN A 76 -21.80 -5.78 4.09
CA ASN A 76 -21.48 -6.76 5.13
C ASN A 76 -20.06 -7.37 5.01
N THR A 77 -19.02 -6.57 5.20
CA THR A 77 -17.61 -7.04 5.23
C THR A 77 -16.97 -7.01 6.63
N ASN A 78 -17.66 -6.49 7.65
CA ASN A 78 -17.15 -6.44 9.01
C ASN A 78 -17.03 -7.84 9.62
N ALA A 79 -16.30 -7.96 10.72
CA ALA A 79 -16.42 -9.14 11.57
C ALA A 79 -17.90 -9.37 11.91
N ARG A 80 -18.39 -10.59 11.76
CA ARG A 80 -19.79 -11.00 11.96
C ARG A 80 -20.00 -11.72 13.27
N THR A 81 -18.92 -12.22 13.85
CA THR A 81 -18.94 -12.99 15.10
C THR A 81 -17.95 -12.41 16.12
N PRO A 82 -18.15 -12.66 17.42
CA PRO A 82 -17.15 -12.34 18.44
C PRO A 82 -15.78 -12.94 18.12
N TRP A 83 -15.74 -14.17 17.59
CA TRP A 83 -14.50 -14.83 17.21
C TRP A 83 -13.77 -14.11 16.07
N GLU A 84 -14.50 -13.69 15.02
CA GLU A 84 -13.91 -12.90 13.92
C GLU A 84 -13.37 -11.56 14.44
N THR A 85 -14.10 -10.92 15.37
CA THR A 85 -13.64 -9.68 16.01
C THR A 85 -12.33 -9.89 16.76
N GLU A 86 -12.24 -10.97 17.52
CA GLU A 86 -11.02 -11.36 18.25
C GLU A 86 -9.82 -11.50 17.30
N GLN A 87 -10.01 -12.11 16.12
CA GLN A 87 -8.92 -12.28 15.15
C GLN A 87 -8.46 -10.94 14.58
N VAL A 88 -9.38 -10.04 14.25
CA VAL A 88 -9.05 -8.72 13.73
C VAL A 88 -8.32 -7.87 14.77
N LEU A 89 -8.75 -7.89 16.03
CA LEU A 89 -8.07 -7.19 17.13
C LEU A 89 -6.65 -7.69 17.36
N LYS A 90 -6.45 -9.02 17.30
CA LYS A 90 -5.10 -9.63 17.39
C LYS A 90 -4.21 -9.21 16.23
N ARG A 91 -4.73 -9.27 14.99
CA ARG A 91 -4.02 -8.83 13.78
C ARG A 91 -3.58 -7.38 13.90
N ASP A 92 -4.50 -6.52 14.33
CA ASP A 92 -4.28 -5.08 14.42
C ASP A 92 -3.18 -4.72 15.43
N VAL A 93 -3.21 -5.31 16.63
CA VAL A 93 -2.16 -5.12 17.64
C VAL A 93 -0.84 -5.76 17.22
N ALA A 94 -0.88 -6.94 16.57
CA ALA A 94 0.33 -7.59 16.10
C ALA A 94 1.10 -6.72 15.12
N HIS A 95 0.41 -5.98 14.24
CA HIS A 95 1.07 -5.02 13.35
C HIS A 95 1.83 -3.95 14.12
N SER A 96 1.21 -3.31 15.11
CA SER A 96 1.87 -2.26 15.91
C SER A 96 3.06 -2.79 16.70
N ILE A 97 2.92 -3.98 17.32
CA ILE A 97 4.03 -4.65 18.03
C ILE A 97 5.18 -4.97 17.07
N MET A 98 4.91 -5.56 15.90
CA MET A 98 5.94 -5.94 14.93
C MET A 98 6.67 -4.71 14.36
N LYS A 99 6.00 -3.56 14.29
CA LYS A 99 6.57 -2.30 13.83
C LYS A 99 7.20 -1.46 14.92
N ASN A 100 7.19 -1.93 16.17
CA ASN A 100 7.65 -1.17 17.33
C ASN A 100 6.96 0.22 17.44
N THR A 101 5.65 0.24 17.22
CA THR A 101 4.82 1.44 17.29
C THR A 101 3.80 1.33 18.42
N TYR A 102 3.25 2.48 18.82
CA TYR A 102 2.15 2.53 19.78
C TYR A 102 0.83 2.37 19.06
N CYS A 103 -0.22 1.99 19.78
CA CYS A 103 -1.57 1.96 19.23
C CYS A 103 -2.63 2.37 20.26
N TYR A 104 -3.79 2.79 19.77
CA TYR A 104 -4.99 2.92 20.59
C TYR A 104 -6.22 2.48 19.81
N TRP A 105 -7.24 2.00 20.53
CA TRP A 105 -8.52 1.65 19.94
C TRP A 105 -9.40 2.89 19.81
N MET A 106 -9.86 3.17 18.60
CA MET A 106 -10.85 4.20 18.34
C MET A 106 -12.24 3.62 18.57
N GLU A 107 -12.85 4.02 19.68
CA GLU A 107 -14.23 3.68 19.98
C GLU A 107 -15.17 4.62 19.20
N ILE A 108 -16.08 4.06 18.40
CA ILE A 108 -17.03 4.84 17.61
C ILE A 108 -18.47 4.50 18.01
N TYR A 109 -19.30 5.55 18.11
CA TYR A 109 -20.73 5.41 18.32
C TYR A 109 -21.45 5.20 16.98
N HIS A 110 -22.19 4.10 16.85
CA HIS A 110 -22.95 3.78 15.65
C HIS A 110 -24.11 4.77 15.44
N GLY A 111 -24.02 5.49 14.32
CA GLY A 111 -24.98 6.53 13.92
C GLY A 111 -24.33 7.89 13.62
N VAL A 112 -23.05 8.08 13.92
CA VAL A 112 -22.43 9.41 13.87
C VAL A 112 -21.04 9.39 13.24
N PHE A 113 -20.90 8.82 12.04
CA PHE A 113 -19.91 9.37 11.11
C PHE A 113 -20.50 10.64 10.50
N GLY A 114 -20.52 11.73 11.27
CA GLY A 114 -20.87 13.06 10.75
C GLY A 114 -21.65 14.01 11.65
N GLY A 115 -22.03 13.67 12.89
CA GLY A 115 -22.79 14.61 13.75
C GLY A 115 -24.20 14.96 13.24
N PHE A 116 -24.64 14.40 12.11
CA PHE A 116 -25.90 14.73 11.46
C PHE A 116 -26.83 13.52 11.46
N GLY A 117 -27.64 13.39 12.53
CA GLY A 117 -28.96 12.78 12.39
C GLY A 117 -29.22 11.41 13.03
N ALA A 118 -28.32 10.81 13.80
CA ALA A 118 -28.71 9.60 14.55
C ALA A 118 -29.65 9.93 15.73
N PRO A 119 -30.68 9.09 15.96
CA PRO A 119 -31.59 9.25 17.08
C PRO A 119 -30.85 9.21 18.42
N HIS A 120 -31.36 9.97 19.39
CA HIS A 120 -30.79 10.18 20.73
C HIS A 120 -30.85 8.94 21.67
N ASN A 121 -31.02 7.72 21.15
CA ASN A 121 -31.11 6.52 21.98
C ASN A 121 -29.74 5.85 22.13
N TRP A 122 -29.35 5.52 23.38
CA TRP A 122 -28.11 4.81 23.66
C TRP A 122 -28.05 3.47 22.90
N GLN A 123 -26.93 3.22 22.24
CA GLN A 123 -26.57 1.98 21.55
C GLN A 123 -25.23 1.49 22.10
N PRO A 124 -24.97 0.17 22.10
CA PRO A 124 -23.64 -0.34 22.39
C PRO A 124 -22.59 0.25 21.43
N MET A 125 -21.43 0.62 21.97
CA MET A 125 -20.26 1.03 21.20
C MET A 125 -19.56 -0.20 20.59
N ASP A 126 -18.63 0.02 19.65
CA ASP A 126 -17.86 -1.02 18.95
C ASP A 126 -17.22 -2.05 19.89
N PHE A 127 -16.77 -1.66 21.09
CA PHE A 127 -16.08 -2.53 22.04
C PHE A 127 -16.88 -2.87 23.32
N ASP A 128 -18.20 -2.70 23.34
CA ASP A 128 -19.02 -2.93 24.56
C ASP A 128 -19.19 -4.42 24.96
N ASP A 129 -18.88 -5.37 24.08
CA ASP A 129 -18.91 -6.80 24.39
C ASP A 129 -17.88 -7.13 25.50
N PRO A 130 -18.28 -7.77 26.62
CA PRO A 130 -17.35 -8.21 27.66
C PRO A 130 -16.16 -9.04 27.16
N ALA A 131 -16.38 -9.92 26.17
CA ALA A 131 -15.31 -10.74 25.59
C ALA A 131 -14.31 -9.88 24.81
N ILE A 132 -14.79 -8.86 24.07
CA ILE A 132 -13.92 -7.89 23.40
C ILE A 132 -13.09 -7.11 24.42
N ARG A 133 -13.71 -6.59 25.49
CA ARG A 133 -12.98 -5.85 26.53
C ARG A 133 -11.94 -6.69 27.23
N GLN A 134 -12.25 -7.97 27.47
CA GLN A 134 -11.27 -8.92 28.00
C GLN A 134 -10.10 -9.12 27.03
N GLN A 135 -10.38 -9.25 25.74
CA GLN A 135 -9.34 -9.36 24.70
C GLN A 135 -8.47 -8.10 24.63
N ILE A 136 -9.06 -6.91 24.64
CA ILE A 136 -8.33 -5.63 24.67
C ILE A 136 -7.44 -5.56 25.91
N ALA A 137 -7.94 -5.95 27.08
CA ALA A 137 -7.13 -5.98 28.30
C ALA A 137 -5.94 -6.96 28.22
N GLN A 138 -6.10 -8.10 27.54
CA GLN A 138 -5.00 -9.03 27.29
C GLN A 138 -3.98 -8.47 26.30
N LEU A 139 -4.46 -7.88 25.20
CA LEU A 139 -3.61 -7.27 24.18
C LEU A 139 -2.84 -6.06 24.74
N SER A 140 -3.46 -5.25 25.59
CA SER A 140 -2.79 -4.13 26.27
C SER A 140 -1.62 -4.61 27.12
N LYS A 141 -1.79 -5.70 27.89
CA LYS A 141 -0.69 -6.28 28.67
C LYS A 141 0.43 -6.80 27.77
N LEU A 142 0.07 -7.39 26.62
CA LEU A 142 1.04 -7.84 25.64
C LEU A 142 1.84 -6.64 25.08
N CYS A 143 1.18 -5.53 24.75
CA CYS A 143 1.88 -4.31 24.34
C CYS A 143 2.84 -3.81 25.40
N ASP A 144 2.45 -3.81 26.69
CA ASP A 144 3.32 -3.42 27.80
C ASP A 144 4.54 -4.34 27.94
N GLU A 145 4.33 -5.66 27.78
CA GLU A 145 5.41 -6.65 27.79
C GLU A 145 6.39 -6.42 26.65
N PHE A 146 5.90 -6.25 25.41
CA PHE A 146 6.75 -6.00 24.23
C PHE A 146 7.47 -4.67 24.29
N ALA A 147 6.85 -3.61 24.82
CA ALA A 147 7.49 -2.31 25.01
C ALA A 147 8.69 -2.37 25.97
N SER A 148 8.78 -3.41 26.81
CA SER A 148 9.93 -3.65 27.70
C SER A 148 11.08 -4.43 27.05
N LEU A 149 10.86 -4.99 25.85
CA LEU A 149 11.86 -5.77 25.13
C LEU A 149 12.73 -4.87 24.26
N ASN A 150 14.01 -5.20 24.14
CA ASN A 150 14.88 -4.60 23.14
C ASN A 150 14.85 -5.46 21.87
N THR A 151 14.14 -5.01 20.85
CA THR A 151 13.96 -5.73 19.58
C THR A 151 14.62 -4.98 18.44
N GLU A 152 15.29 -5.71 17.56
CA GLU A 152 15.85 -5.19 16.31
C GLU A 152 14.99 -5.66 15.12
N PRO A 153 14.78 -4.83 14.09
CA PRO A 153 14.03 -5.26 12.92
C PRO A 153 14.79 -6.35 12.17
N VAL A 154 14.10 -7.39 11.70
CA VAL A 154 14.68 -8.48 10.87
C VAL A 154 14.25 -8.38 9.41
N THR A 155 13.58 -7.29 9.04
CA THR A 155 13.04 -7.05 7.71
C THR A 155 14.13 -6.92 6.65
N GLU A 156 13.97 -7.62 5.53
CA GLU A 156 14.91 -7.61 4.39
C GLU A 156 14.28 -7.02 3.11
N VAL A 157 12.99 -6.64 3.17
CA VAL A 157 12.24 -6.01 2.08
C VAL A 157 11.82 -4.60 2.49
N ALA A 158 11.93 -3.64 1.58
CA ALA A 158 11.42 -2.29 1.76
C ALA A 158 10.45 -1.91 0.65
N TRP A 159 9.39 -1.21 1.04
CA TRP A 159 8.39 -0.59 0.18
C TRP A 159 8.57 0.92 0.21
N PHE A 160 8.73 1.54 -0.96
CA PHE A 160 8.98 2.97 -1.10
C PHE A 160 7.92 3.63 -2.00
N ALA A 161 6.85 4.14 -1.40
CA ALA A 161 5.84 4.89 -2.14
C ALA A 161 6.26 6.37 -2.26
N SER A 162 6.39 6.88 -3.49
CA SER A 162 6.72 8.28 -3.74
C SER A 162 5.50 9.15 -3.64
N LYS A 163 5.63 10.23 -2.88
CA LYS A 163 4.60 11.26 -2.84
C LYS A 163 4.85 12.38 -3.84
N GLU A 164 6.10 12.70 -4.08
CA GLU A 164 6.47 13.78 -5.00
C GLU A 164 6.04 13.45 -6.42
N SER A 165 6.15 12.18 -6.82
CA SER A 165 5.74 11.68 -8.12
C SER A 165 4.30 12.03 -8.51
N CYS A 166 3.37 12.09 -7.54
CA CYS A 166 1.98 12.50 -7.78
C CYS A 166 1.85 13.94 -8.29
N TYR A 167 2.81 14.82 -7.99
CA TYR A 167 2.85 16.21 -8.48
C TYR A 167 3.48 16.34 -9.87
N HIS A 168 4.19 15.30 -10.34
CA HIS A 168 4.86 15.27 -11.65
C HIS A 168 4.10 14.45 -12.70
N MET A 169 2.88 14.06 -12.39
CA MET A 169 1.99 13.36 -13.29
C MET A 169 0.65 14.10 -13.43
N ARG A 170 -0.09 13.78 -14.49
CA ARG A 170 -1.48 14.21 -14.58
C ARG A 170 -2.25 13.61 -13.39
N PRO A 171 -3.14 14.37 -12.72
CA PRO A 171 -4.01 13.81 -11.70
C PRO A 171 -4.79 12.61 -12.25
N ASP A 172 -4.47 11.44 -11.73
CA ASP A 172 -5.08 10.17 -12.08
C ASP A 172 -5.31 9.38 -10.79
N TYR A 173 -6.57 9.20 -10.43
CA TYR A 173 -6.96 8.53 -9.21
C TYR A 173 -6.78 7.01 -9.27
N LEU A 174 -6.64 6.44 -10.48
CA LEU A 174 -6.47 5.00 -10.68
C LEU A 174 -5.02 4.56 -10.57
N PHE A 175 -4.08 5.42 -10.97
CA PHE A 175 -2.66 5.12 -10.93
C PHE A 175 -2.22 4.71 -9.53
N GLU A 176 -2.46 5.57 -8.54
CA GLU A 176 -2.11 5.29 -7.14
C GLU A 176 -2.89 4.09 -6.60
N ARG A 177 -4.19 3.99 -6.93
CA ARG A 177 -5.00 2.86 -6.50
C ARG A 177 -4.46 1.53 -7.00
N PHE A 178 -3.95 1.49 -8.22
CA PHE A 178 -3.46 0.26 -8.83
C PHE A 178 -2.02 -0.04 -8.43
N PHE A 179 -1.10 0.91 -8.58
CA PHE A 179 0.32 0.69 -8.36
C PHE A 179 0.70 0.72 -6.89
N VAL A 180 -0.02 1.44 -6.04
CA VAL A 180 0.31 1.57 -4.62
C VAL A 180 -0.69 0.81 -3.76
N ASP A 181 -1.98 1.19 -3.79
CA ASP A 181 -2.97 0.65 -2.86
C ASP A 181 -3.22 -0.84 -3.08
N ALA A 182 -3.51 -1.25 -4.32
CA ALA A 182 -3.84 -2.64 -4.63
C ALA A 182 -2.66 -3.58 -4.29
N GLN A 183 -1.45 -3.16 -4.68
CA GLN A 183 -0.21 -3.90 -4.41
C GLN A 183 0.01 -4.06 -2.91
N ARG A 184 0.03 -2.94 -2.16
CA ARG A 184 0.31 -2.97 -0.72
C ARG A 184 -0.75 -3.73 0.07
N GLN A 185 -2.03 -3.53 -0.27
CA GLN A 185 -3.13 -4.00 0.57
C GLN A 185 -3.61 -5.41 0.26
N TRP A 186 -3.52 -5.88 -0.99
CA TRP A 186 -4.02 -7.20 -1.39
C TRP A 186 -2.96 -8.15 -1.95
N MET A 187 -1.78 -7.66 -2.35
CA MET A 187 -0.77 -8.51 -2.98
C MET A 187 0.41 -8.76 -2.05
N LEU A 188 0.99 -7.72 -1.46
CA LEU A 188 2.15 -7.86 -0.57
C LEU A 188 1.86 -8.64 0.71
N CYS A 189 0.62 -8.64 1.19
CA CYS A 189 0.26 -9.45 2.35
C CYS A 189 0.41 -10.95 2.13
N ASP A 190 0.31 -11.40 0.87
CA ASP A 190 0.42 -12.81 0.51
C ASP A 190 1.86 -13.22 0.17
N ALA A 191 2.80 -12.26 0.12
CA ALA A 191 4.21 -12.52 -0.16
C ALA A 191 4.92 -13.31 0.95
N GLY A 192 4.35 -13.36 2.16
CA GLY A 192 4.91 -14.11 3.29
C GLY A 192 6.22 -13.55 3.85
N ALA A 193 6.65 -12.38 3.39
CA ALA A 193 7.83 -11.67 3.87
C ALA A 193 7.41 -10.34 4.54
N PRO A 194 7.96 -10.00 5.72
CA PRO A 194 7.76 -8.68 6.30
C PRO A 194 8.44 -7.63 5.41
N PHE A 195 7.87 -6.43 5.37
CA PHE A 195 8.47 -5.29 4.68
C PHE A 195 8.37 -4.02 5.52
N ASP A 196 9.34 -3.12 5.34
CA ASP A 196 9.36 -1.79 5.93
C ASP A 196 8.84 -0.75 4.94
N ASP A 197 7.97 0.13 5.41
CA ASP A 197 7.15 1.04 4.62
C ASP A 197 7.62 2.49 4.81
N PHE A 198 8.24 3.00 3.75
CA PHE A 198 8.82 4.32 3.69
C PHE A 198 8.13 5.18 2.65
N VAL A 199 8.13 6.50 2.89
CA VAL A 199 8.02 7.44 1.78
C VAL A 199 9.31 7.41 0.97
N PHE A 200 9.21 7.36 -0.35
CA PHE A 200 10.37 7.26 -1.23
C PHE A 200 11.37 8.39 -1.03
N GLU A 201 10.90 9.57 -0.64
CA GLU A 201 11.76 10.73 -0.45
C GLU A 201 12.79 10.55 0.69
N ASP A 202 12.62 9.54 1.56
CA ASP A 202 13.59 9.16 2.59
C ASP A 202 14.67 8.17 2.11
N ILE A 203 14.66 7.74 0.84
CA ILE A 203 15.58 6.70 0.31
C ILE A 203 17.06 6.99 0.57
N GLU A 204 17.45 8.26 0.66
CA GLU A 204 18.83 8.67 0.97
C GLU A 204 19.18 8.55 2.46
N ALA A 205 18.19 8.62 3.35
CA ALA A 205 18.38 8.55 4.80
C ALA A 205 18.30 7.11 5.33
N VAL A 206 17.74 6.17 4.56
CA VAL A 206 17.65 4.76 4.95
C VAL A 206 19.04 4.12 4.98
N GLU A 207 19.55 3.79 6.16
CA GLU A 207 20.87 3.16 6.31
C GLU A 207 20.85 1.64 6.16
N ARG A 208 19.69 1.01 6.35
CA ARG A 208 19.54 -0.45 6.28
C ARG A 208 19.73 -0.96 4.86
N ASP A 209 20.52 -2.02 4.74
CA ASP A 209 20.75 -2.75 3.50
C ASP A 209 19.62 -3.75 3.24
N TYR A 210 18.57 -3.30 2.56
CA TYR A 210 17.48 -4.18 2.11
C TYR A 210 17.90 -5.03 0.92
N LYS A 211 17.52 -6.31 0.94
CA LYS A 211 17.75 -7.23 -0.19
C LYS A 211 16.80 -6.93 -1.35
N VAL A 212 15.58 -6.51 -1.04
CA VAL A 212 14.56 -6.18 -2.05
C VAL A 212 13.97 -4.80 -1.75
N MET A 213 13.95 -3.93 -2.76
CA MET A 213 13.30 -2.63 -2.73
C MET A 213 12.17 -2.61 -3.75
N ILE A 214 10.94 -2.37 -3.29
CA ILE A 214 9.74 -2.29 -4.12
C ILE A 214 9.34 -0.83 -4.24
N ILE A 215 9.36 -0.30 -5.48
CA ILE A 215 9.22 1.13 -5.76
C ILE A 215 8.08 1.29 -6.77
N PRO A 216 6.82 1.32 -6.30
CA PRO A 216 5.62 1.22 -7.14
C PRO A 216 5.37 2.39 -8.08
N ASN A 217 5.62 3.62 -7.62
CA ASN A 217 5.06 4.83 -8.24
C ASN A 217 6.07 5.98 -8.33
N ALA A 218 7.38 5.70 -8.28
CA ALA A 218 8.41 6.73 -8.35
C ALA A 218 8.73 7.14 -9.80
N ASN A 219 7.77 7.73 -10.51
CA ASN A 219 8.01 8.26 -11.86
C ASN A 219 8.82 9.56 -11.86
N TYR A 220 8.84 10.28 -10.74
CA TYR A 220 9.77 11.37 -10.46
C TYR A 220 10.86 10.90 -9.51
N MET A 221 12.11 11.17 -9.84
CA MET A 221 13.25 10.96 -8.96
C MET A 221 14.28 12.04 -9.20
N THR A 222 14.81 12.63 -8.13
CA THR A 222 15.98 13.50 -8.25
C THR A 222 17.23 12.71 -8.65
N THR A 223 18.23 13.38 -9.21
CA THR A 223 19.54 12.77 -9.50
C THR A 223 20.14 12.08 -8.26
N ARG A 224 19.92 12.66 -7.06
CA ARG A 224 20.43 12.09 -5.80
C ARG A 224 19.72 10.80 -5.42
N GLN A 225 18.39 10.77 -5.47
CA GLN A 225 17.60 9.57 -5.19
C GLN A 225 17.94 8.45 -6.18
N ARG A 226 18.08 8.77 -7.48
CA ARG A 226 18.50 7.82 -8.52
C ARG A 226 19.82 7.15 -8.18
N ARG A 227 20.84 7.95 -7.82
CA ARG A 227 22.16 7.42 -7.41
C ARG A 227 22.08 6.58 -6.14
N ALA A 228 21.23 6.93 -5.18
CA ALA A 228 21.06 6.16 -3.95
C ALA A 228 20.47 4.77 -4.21
N ILE A 229 19.54 4.64 -5.17
CA ILE A 229 19.01 3.35 -5.60
C ILE A 229 20.07 2.57 -6.39
N ARG A 230 20.72 3.23 -7.36
CA ARG A 230 21.72 2.58 -8.21
C ARG A 230 22.87 1.97 -7.42
N ARG A 231 23.38 2.71 -6.42
CA ARG A 231 24.38 2.22 -5.49
C ARG A 231 23.93 0.92 -4.80
N ARG A 232 22.70 0.87 -4.30
CA ARG A 232 22.16 -0.33 -3.62
C ARG A 232 22.03 -1.52 -4.57
N ILE A 233 21.63 -1.27 -5.82
CA ILE A 233 21.59 -2.32 -6.86
C ILE A 233 22.99 -2.87 -7.12
N GLU A 234 23.99 -1.99 -7.25
CA GLU A 234 25.41 -2.38 -7.42
C GLU A 234 25.98 -3.14 -6.22
N GLU A 235 25.48 -2.84 -5.02
CA GLU A 235 25.81 -3.55 -3.77
C GLU A 235 25.05 -4.90 -3.63
N GLY A 236 24.17 -5.23 -4.58
CA GLY A 236 23.50 -6.53 -4.68
C GLY A 236 22.02 -6.55 -4.31
N ALA A 237 21.40 -5.40 -4.06
CA ALA A 237 19.96 -5.31 -3.83
C ALA A 237 19.17 -5.51 -5.13
N THR A 238 17.99 -6.11 -5.02
CA THR A 238 17.02 -6.20 -6.12
C THR A 238 16.04 -5.04 -6.03
N ALA A 239 15.88 -4.27 -7.10
CA ALA A 239 14.87 -3.21 -7.19
C ALA A 239 13.74 -3.63 -8.12
N ILE A 240 12.49 -3.53 -7.65
CA ILE A 240 11.28 -3.82 -8.42
C ILE A 240 10.57 -2.50 -8.70
N PHE A 241 10.52 -2.16 -9.99
CA PHE A 241 9.81 -0.99 -10.50
C PHE A 241 8.59 -1.42 -11.32
N PHE A 242 7.57 -0.56 -11.38
CA PHE A 242 6.32 -0.89 -12.09
C PHE A 242 6.14 -0.06 -13.35
N TYR A 243 5.97 1.26 -13.22
CA TYR A 243 5.67 2.13 -14.36
C TYR A 243 6.59 3.36 -14.40
N ALA A 244 7.27 3.52 -15.54
CA ALA A 244 8.09 4.69 -15.88
C ALA A 244 9.05 5.18 -14.76
N PRO A 245 9.82 4.28 -14.10
CA PRO A 245 10.58 4.65 -12.90
C PRO A 245 11.64 5.71 -13.23
N GLY A 246 11.60 6.83 -12.50
CA GLY A 246 12.54 7.93 -12.67
C GLY A 246 12.50 8.62 -14.03
N TYR A 247 11.43 8.47 -14.82
CA TYR A 247 11.30 9.11 -16.13
C TYR A 247 11.45 10.63 -16.04
N VAL A 248 10.93 11.24 -14.97
CA VAL A 248 11.01 12.68 -14.71
C VAL A 248 12.02 12.96 -13.60
N ASP A 249 12.80 14.02 -13.75
CA ASP A 249 13.67 14.57 -12.70
C ASP A 249 13.64 16.10 -12.66
N GLU A 250 14.57 16.73 -11.93
CA GLU A 250 14.72 18.18 -11.85
C GLU A 250 15.01 18.88 -13.19
N HIS A 251 15.36 18.14 -14.24
CA HIS A 251 15.69 18.64 -15.57
C HIS A 251 14.61 18.32 -16.62
N GLY A 252 13.69 17.42 -16.31
CA GLY A 252 12.51 17.14 -17.12
C GLY A 252 12.30 15.65 -17.37
N ALA A 253 11.47 15.34 -18.37
CA ALA A 253 11.14 13.98 -18.76
C ALA A 253 12.17 13.44 -19.78
N SER A 254 12.78 12.28 -19.52
CA SER A 254 13.78 11.68 -20.39
C SER A 254 13.92 10.16 -20.20
N LEU A 255 13.98 9.41 -21.31
CA LEU A 255 14.31 7.97 -21.28
C LEU A 255 15.75 7.71 -20.79
N ALA A 256 16.65 8.68 -20.93
CA ALA A 256 18.02 8.57 -20.43
C ALA A 256 18.06 8.45 -18.89
N ASN A 257 17.08 9.05 -18.20
CA ASN A 257 16.96 8.97 -16.76
C ASN A 257 16.66 7.55 -16.28
N ILE A 258 15.75 6.87 -16.99
CA ILE A 258 15.42 5.47 -16.73
C ILE A 258 16.65 4.60 -17.02
N ARG A 259 17.32 4.82 -18.16
CA ARG A 259 18.53 4.06 -18.51
C ARG A 259 19.64 4.21 -17.49
N GLU A 260 19.84 5.41 -16.92
CA GLU A 260 20.82 5.60 -15.85
C GLU A 260 20.44 4.85 -14.57
N LEU A 261 19.15 4.71 -14.27
CA LEU A 261 18.65 3.99 -13.11
C LEU A 261 18.74 2.47 -13.28
N THR A 262 18.27 1.94 -14.41
CA THR A 262 18.04 0.50 -14.61
C THR A 262 19.05 -0.18 -15.52
N GLU A 263 19.89 0.60 -16.22
CA GLU A 263 20.77 0.16 -17.33
C GLU A 263 20.02 -0.38 -18.56
N LEU A 264 18.69 -0.39 -18.54
CA LEU A 264 17.85 -0.85 -19.63
C LEU A 264 17.45 0.29 -20.58
N ASN A 265 17.40 -0.02 -21.86
CA ASN A 265 16.78 0.85 -22.86
C ASN A 265 15.26 0.64 -22.87
N LEU A 266 14.52 1.73 -22.68
CA LEU A 266 13.06 1.74 -22.77
C LEU A 266 12.61 2.60 -23.95
N ARG A 267 11.43 2.28 -24.45
CA ARG A 267 10.62 3.11 -25.34
C ARG A 267 9.25 3.34 -24.74
N TYR A 268 8.53 4.30 -25.32
CA TYR A 268 7.11 4.45 -25.06
C TYR A 268 6.33 4.76 -26.33
N GLU A 269 5.05 4.42 -26.30
CA GLU A 269 4.06 4.81 -27.30
C GLU A 269 3.03 5.76 -26.68
N GLU A 270 2.71 6.85 -27.37
CA GLU A 270 1.66 7.81 -26.96
C GLU A 270 0.25 7.26 -27.23
N ARG A 271 -0.04 6.10 -26.66
CA ARG A 271 -1.36 5.48 -26.68
C ARG A 271 -1.85 5.23 -25.26
N ARG A 272 -3.17 5.12 -25.12
CA ARG A 272 -3.81 4.70 -23.88
C ARG A 272 -4.18 3.24 -23.99
N ASP A 273 -3.51 2.39 -23.21
CA ASP A 273 -3.74 0.95 -23.25
C ASP A 273 -3.59 0.27 -21.89
N TRP A 274 -3.91 -1.01 -21.87
CA TRP A 274 -3.62 -1.89 -20.75
C TRP A 274 -2.11 -2.11 -20.61
N LEU A 275 -1.67 -2.23 -19.37
CA LEU A 275 -0.32 -2.66 -19.04
C LEU A 275 -0.45 -4.11 -18.56
N HIS A 276 -0.67 -5.02 -19.51
CA HIS A 276 -0.87 -6.43 -19.24
C HIS A 276 0.28 -7.24 -19.82
N VAL A 277 0.90 -8.06 -18.97
CA VAL A 277 2.09 -8.83 -19.30
C VAL A 277 1.73 -10.31 -19.28
N GLN A 278 1.98 -10.98 -20.40
CA GLN A 278 1.94 -12.44 -20.50
C GLN A 278 3.34 -12.97 -20.16
N LEU A 279 3.44 -13.87 -19.19
CA LEU A 279 4.70 -14.53 -18.85
C LEU A 279 5.08 -15.51 -19.97
N THR A 280 6.35 -15.45 -20.40
CA THR A 280 6.88 -16.24 -21.53
C THR A 280 8.07 -17.11 -21.15
N ALA A 281 8.74 -16.83 -20.03
CA ALA A 281 9.95 -17.54 -19.57
C ALA A 281 9.69 -18.49 -18.39
N ALA A 282 8.72 -19.40 -18.50
CA ALA A 282 8.26 -20.25 -17.38
C ALA A 282 9.37 -21.06 -16.66
N ASP A 283 10.47 -21.38 -17.35
CA ASP A 283 11.61 -22.11 -16.79
C ASP A 283 12.61 -21.22 -16.03
N HIS A 284 12.43 -19.90 -16.04
CA HIS A 284 13.31 -18.97 -15.36
C HIS A 284 13.22 -19.11 -13.83
N ALA A 285 14.35 -18.98 -13.13
CA ALA A 285 14.42 -19.19 -11.69
C ALA A 285 13.49 -18.26 -10.89
N LEU A 286 13.27 -17.02 -11.34
CA LEU A 286 12.35 -16.08 -10.70
C LEU A 286 10.87 -16.46 -10.85
N LEU A 287 10.52 -17.32 -11.82
CA LEU A 287 9.15 -17.78 -12.05
C LEU A 287 8.90 -19.18 -11.48
N ASN A 288 9.90 -19.77 -10.81
CA ASN A 288 9.74 -21.09 -10.19
C ASN A 288 8.63 -21.08 -9.13
N GLY A 289 7.60 -21.90 -9.33
CA GLY A 289 6.45 -22.00 -8.44
C GLY A 289 5.36 -20.96 -8.65
N VAL A 290 5.57 -19.97 -9.54
CA VAL A 290 4.53 -19.05 -10.01
C VAL A 290 3.56 -19.85 -10.88
N LYS A 291 2.25 -19.76 -10.59
CA LYS A 291 1.21 -20.52 -11.30
C LYS A 291 0.44 -19.66 -12.29
N GLU A 292 0.47 -18.36 -12.05
CA GLU A 292 -0.09 -17.33 -12.88
C GLU A 292 0.64 -17.33 -14.23
N THR A 293 -0.12 -17.12 -15.30
CA THR A 293 0.43 -17.01 -16.66
C THR A 293 0.58 -15.56 -17.09
N ASP A 294 -0.04 -14.64 -16.37
CA ASP A 294 -0.09 -13.23 -16.72
C ASP A 294 -0.26 -12.36 -15.47
N PHE A 295 0.03 -11.07 -15.62
CA PHE A 295 -0.19 -10.06 -14.59
C PHE A 295 -0.34 -8.67 -15.19
N GLY A 296 -0.60 -7.68 -14.34
CA GLY A 296 -0.69 -6.28 -14.74
C GLY A 296 -2.06 -5.70 -14.49
N THR A 297 -2.56 -4.88 -15.42
CA THR A 297 -3.76 -4.08 -15.18
C THR A 297 -5.08 -4.83 -15.37
N ASN A 298 -5.03 -6.14 -15.65
CA ASN A 298 -6.17 -7.07 -15.67
C ASN A 298 -6.71 -7.40 -14.26
N ILE A 299 -6.65 -6.45 -13.32
CA ILE A 299 -7.21 -6.64 -11.99
C ILE A 299 -8.71 -6.84 -12.06
N ARG A 300 -9.22 -7.53 -11.04
CA ARG A 300 -10.63 -7.84 -10.82
C ARG A 300 -11.17 -6.91 -9.74
N PRO A 301 -11.73 -5.73 -10.08
CA PRO A 301 -12.18 -4.76 -9.08
C PRO A 301 -13.26 -5.36 -8.18
N GLU A 302 -14.05 -6.31 -8.68
CA GLU A 302 -15.03 -7.05 -7.90
C GLU A 302 -14.37 -7.84 -6.75
N VAL A 303 -13.16 -8.36 -6.93
CA VAL A 303 -12.43 -9.07 -5.86
C VAL A 303 -11.91 -8.08 -4.83
N LEU A 304 -11.30 -6.97 -5.27
CA LEU A 304 -10.79 -5.94 -4.36
C LEU A 304 -11.93 -5.28 -3.57
N ASN A 305 -13.04 -4.98 -4.24
CA ASN A 305 -14.21 -4.35 -3.65
C ASN A 305 -14.99 -5.26 -2.69
N ARG A 306 -14.73 -6.57 -2.66
CA ARG A 306 -15.36 -7.48 -1.68
C ARG A 306 -14.99 -7.18 -0.24
N THR A 307 -13.82 -6.60 0.02
CA THR A 307 -13.36 -6.25 1.38
C THR A 307 -13.31 -4.74 1.60
N GLN A 308 -13.86 -3.96 0.66
CA GLN A 308 -13.80 -2.51 0.66
C GLN A 308 -15.20 -1.89 0.60
N GLU A 309 -15.61 -1.28 1.70
CA GLU A 309 -16.90 -0.58 1.84
C GLU A 309 -16.83 0.83 1.22
N TRP A 310 -15.77 1.58 1.54
CA TRP A 310 -15.60 2.97 1.13
C TRP A 310 -14.62 3.10 -0.02
N LEU A 311 -14.86 4.07 -0.92
CA LEU A 311 -13.93 4.44 -2.00
C LEU A 311 -13.60 3.30 -2.98
N LYS A 312 -14.55 2.37 -3.19
CA LYS A 312 -14.42 1.21 -4.09
C LYS A 312 -13.65 1.52 -5.37
N PHE A 313 -12.82 0.58 -5.79
CA PHE A 313 -12.18 0.56 -7.10
C PHE A 313 -13.24 0.71 -8.21
N PRO A 314 -12.97 1.45 -9.28
CA PRO A 314 -13.92 1.61 -10.38
C PRO A 314 -14.34 0.27 -10.96
N GLY A 315 -15.64 0.14 -11.19
CA GLY A 315 -16.26 -1.11 -11.63
C GLY A 315 -16.22 -1.34 -13.14
N ASN A 316 -15.74 -0.38 -13.94
CA ASN A 316 -15.54 -0.57 -15.37
C ASN A 316 -14.07 -0.95 -15.64
N PRO A 317 -13.71 -2.25 -15.58
CA PRO A 317 -12.33 -2.66 -15.81
C PRO A 317 -11.83 -2.19 -17.19
N VAL A 318 -12.71 -2.14 -18.19
CA VAL A 318 -12.34 -1.93 -19.59
C VAL A 318 -11.70 -0.57 -19.85
N ASP A 319 -12.29 0.50 -19.32
CA ASP A 319 -11.89 1.87 -19.65
C ASP A 319 -11.06 2.53 -18.57
N ASP A 320 -11.18 2.07 -17.33
CA ASP A 320 -10.55 2.70 -16.19
C ASP A 320 -9.06 2.30 -16.10
N TYR A 321 -8.74 1.02 -16.28
CA TYR A 321 -7.40 0.46 -15.99
C TYR A 321 -6.42 0.51 -17.18
N ARG A 322 -6.57 1.55 -18.01
CA ARG A 322 -5.68 1.85 -19.13
C ARG A 322 -4.89 3.12 -18.85
N PHE A 323 -3.58 3.03 -19.07
CA PHE A 323 -2.60 4.07 -18.78
C PHE A 323 -1.99 4.64 -20.07
N ASN A 324 -1.46 5.86 -19.99
CA ASN A 324 -0.79 6.54 -21.09
C ASN A 324 0.40 7.36 -20.53
N PRO A 325 1.60 7.27 -21.14
CA PRO A 325 1.94 6.43 -22.30
C PRO A 325 2.23 4.97 -21.94
N VAL A 326 2.28 4.09 -22.93
CA VAL A 326 2.67 2.69 -22.69
C VAL A 326 4.18 2.60 -22.80
N PHE A 327 4.86 2.31 -21.68
CA PHE A 327 6.31 2.08 -21.63
C PHE A 327 6.63 0.60 -21.80
N PHE A 328 7.72 0.30 -22.49
CA PHE A 328 8.22 -1.06 -22.68
C PHE A 328 9.73 -1.08 -22.85
N VAL A 329 10.35 -2.20 -22.49
CA VAL A 329 11.78 -2.42 -22.70
C VAL A 329 12.03 -2.67 -24.19
N ASP A 330 13.02 -1.97 -24.74
CA ASP A 330 13.51 -2.10 -26.12
C ASP A 330 15.03 -2.28 -26.04
N ASP A 331 15.43 -3.42 -25.47
CA ASP A 331 16.82 -3.75 -25.15
C ASP A 331 17.10 -5.21 -25.53
N ASP A 332 17.96 -5.42 -26.51
CA ASP A 332 18.30 -6.75 -27.04
C ASP A 332 19.14 -7.58 -26.05
N ASP A 333 19.79 -6.95 -25.07
CA ASP A 333 20.69 -7.60 -24.11
C ASP A 333 19.95 -8.03 -22.82
N CYS A 334 18.65 -7.77 -22.71
CA CYS A 334 17.86 -8.13 -21.53
C CYS A 334 17.24 -9.54 -21.63
N GLU A 335 17.15 -10.22 -20.49
CA GLU A 335 16.35 -11.44 -20.39
C GLU A 335 14.87 -11.08 -20.19
N VAL A 336 14.05 -11.39 -21.18
CA VAL A 336 12.61 -11.08 -21.17
C VAL A 336 11.86 -12.20 -20.46
N LEU A 337 11.21 -11.89 -19.34
CA LEU A 337 10.40 -12.85 -18.56
C LEU A 337 8.92 -12.88 -18.96
N GLY A 338 8.47 -11.82 -19.63
CA GLY A 338 7.12 -11.68 -20.13
C GLY A 338 7.00 -10.52 -21.11
N GLU A 339 5.96 -10.56 -21.93
CA GLU A 339 5.72 -9.61 -23.02
C GLU A 339 4.43 -8.84 -22.76
N LEU A 340 4.43 -7.54 -23.06
CA LEU A 340 3.20 -6.76 -23.08
C LEU A 340 2.29 -7.29 -24.19
N THR A 341 1.03 -7.53 -23.85
CA THR A 341 0.04 -8.00 -24.81
C THR A 341 -1.11 -7.01 -24.92
N ASP A 342 -1.66 -6.86 -26.13
CA ASP A 342 -2.89 -6.12 -26.32
C ASP A 342 -4.02 -6.91 -25.64
N PHE A 343 -4.46 -6.43 -24.47
CA PHE A 343 -5.47 -7.13 -23.69
C PHE A 343 -6.85 -6.95 -24.33
N HIS A 344 -7.27 -7.95 -25.09
CA HIS A 344 -8.67 -8.11 -25.45
C HIS A 344 -9.36 -8.88 -24.32
N LEU A 345 -10.12 -8.18 -23.47
CA LEU A 345 -11.09 -8.82 -22.60
C LEU A 345 -12.04 -9.67 -23.46
N THR A 346 -11.76 -10.96 -23.62
CA THR A 346 -12.78 -11.92 -23.97
C THR A 346 -13.67 -12.04 -22.74
N HIS A 347 -14.66 -11.17 -22.63
CA HIS A 347 -15.76 -11.40 -21.70
C HIS A 347 -16.29 -12.82 -21.97
N PRO A 348 -16.45 -13.69 -20.97
CA PRO A 348 -17.48 -14.70 -21.08
C PRO A 348 -18.77 -13.92 -21.31
N ALA A 349 -19.36 -14.12 -22.48
CA ALA A 349 -20.68 -13.60 -22.80
C ALA A 349 -21.58 -13.80 -21.59
N LYS A 350 -22.36 -12.76 -21.25
CA LYS A 350 -23.46 -12.84 -20.30
C LYS A 350 -24.12 -14.22 -20.42
N GLY A 351 -23.85 -15.09 -19.45
CA GLY A 351 -24.55 -16.34 -19.30
C GLY A 351 -25.93 -16.00 -18.75
N ASN A 352 -26.93 -16.04 -19.62
CA ASN A 352 -28.33 -16.08 -19.22
C ASN A 352 -28.57 -17.32 -18.34
N ALA A 353 -28.97 -17.10 -17.09
CA ALA A 353 -30.09 -17.76 -16.40
C ALA A 353 -30.22 -17.20 -14.98
#